data_AF-A0A2A7N9G8-F1
#
_entry.id   AF-A0A2A7N9G8-F1
#
_cell.length_a   1.000
_cell.length_b   1.000
_cell.length_c   1.000
_cell.angle_alpha   90.00
_cell.angle_beta   90.00
_cell.angle_gamma   90.00
#
_symmetry.space_group_name_H-M   'P 1'
#
loop_
_entity.id
_entity.type
_entity.pdbx_description
1 polymer ?
#
loop_
_entity_poly.entity_id
_entity_poly.type
_entity_poly.pdbx_seq_one_letter_code
_entity_poly.pdbx_strand_id
1 'polypeptide(L)'
;MNFKRIGIVAAVGAATVAIGTGIAAAQPDDGEGTPITGDALTKATKVALDFTGGGTVTATEVGDEESHYQVEVTKADGSVTDVNLNQDFLIVGSKTEPPGSDNEPDAPGN
;
A
#
# COMPACT_ATOMS: atom_id res chain seq x y z
N MET A 1 15.66 -0.01 8.41
CA MET A 1 14.24 -0.11 8.07
C MET A 1 13.40 0.34 9.26
N ASN A 2 13.25 1.65 9.35
CA ASN A 2 12.25 2.35 10.13
C ASN A 2 10.96 2.42 9.29
N PHE A 3 10.17 1.35 9.31
CA PHE A 3 8.91 1.32 8.57
C PHE A 3 7.99 2.44 9.04
N LYS A 4 7.73 3.42 8.16
CA LYS A 4 6.71 4.43 8.41
C LYS A 4 5.38 3.71 8.50
N ARG A 5 4.65 3.93 9.60
CA ARG A 5 3.28 3.43 9.73
C ARG A 5 2.44 4.28 8.79
N ILE A 6 2.24 3.80 7.56
CA ILE A 6 1.14 4.33 6.75
C ILE A 6 -0.10 3.90 7.52
N GLY A 7 -0.75 4.87 8.18
CA GLY A 7 -1.98 4.60 8.88
C GLY A 7 -2.98 4.00 7.91
N ILE A 8 -3.79 3.05 8.36
CA ILE A 8 -4.91 2.50 7.61
C ILE A 8 -5.86 3.66 7.30
N VAL A 9 -5.61 4.37 6.22
CA VAL A 9 -6.53 5.31 5.63
C VAL A 9 -7.02 4.61 4.39
N ALA A 10 -8.28 4.21 4.43
CA ALA A 10 -8.98 3.55 3.34
C ALA A 10 -9.04 4.48 2.12
N ALA A 11 -7.93 4.62 1.40
CA ALA A 11 -7.86 5.24 0.10
C ALA A 11 -8.38 4.22 -0.90
N VAL A 12 -9.70 4.12 -1.01
CA VAL A 12 -10.29 3.41 -2.12
C VAL A 12 -9.79 4.17 -3.37
N GLY A 13 -8.85 3.58 -4.11
CA GLY A 13 -8.11 4.22 -5.20
C GLY A 13 -8.46 3.58 -6.54
N ALA A 14 -9.16 4.33 -7.39
CA ALA A 14 -9.59 3.94 -8.72
C ALA A 14 -8.45 3.93 -9.75
N ALA A 15 -7.62 2.89 -9.80
CA ALA A 15 -6.86 2.62 -11.01
C ALA A 15 -7.64 1.61 -11.86
N THR A 16 -8.54 2.11 -12.71
CA THR A 16 -9.36 1.25 -13.57
C THR A 16 -8.57 0.72 -14.78
N VAL A 17 -7.76 -0.31 -14.56
CA VAL A 17 -7.23 -1.13 -15.67
C VAL A 17 -8.30 -2.18 -16.01
N ALA A 18 -9.09 -1.89 -17.03
CA ALA A 18 -10.16 -2.75 -17.52
C ALA A 18 -9.61 -4.08 -18.08
N ILE A 19 -9.51 -5.10 -17.22
CA ILE A 19 -9.48 -6.50 -17.62
C ILE A 19 -10.45 -7.28 -16.71
N GLY A 20 -11.75 -7.16 -17.00
CA GLY A 20 -12.79 -8.07 -16.51
C GLY A 20 -13.09 -8.07 -15.00
N THR A 21 -14.34 -7.79 -14.66
CA THR A 21 -14.96 -7.76 -13.30
C THR A 21 -14.76 -6.46 -12.51
N GLY A 22 -15.86 -5.99 -11.93
CA GLY A 22 -16.14 -4.59 -11.62
C GLY A 22 -15.22 -3.95 -10.57
N ILE A 23 -14.73 -2.77 -10.91
CA ILE A 23 -13.85 -1.95 -10.08
C ILE A 23 -14.59 -0.66 -9.76
N ALA A 24 -15.01 -0.55 -8.49
CA ALA A 24 -15.56 0.68 -7.95
C ALA A 24 -14.42 1.68 -7.83
N ALA A 25 -14.53 2.76 -8.58
CA ALA A 25 -13.59 3.86 -8.54
C ALA A 25 -13.72 4.63 -7.22
N ALA A 26 -12.63 4.86 -6.51
CA ALA A 26 -12.61 5.95 -5.55
C ALA A 26 -11.34 6.81 -5.62
N GLN A 27 -11.49 7.93 -4.93
CA GLN A 27 -10.84 9.21 -5.12
C GLN A 27 -9.73 9.35 -4.06
N PRO A 28 -8.64 10.08 -4.36
CA PRO A 28 -7.52 10.23 -3.43
C PRO A 28 -7.96 10.96 -2.17
N ASP A 29 -7.82 10.30 -1.02
CA ASP A 29 -7.92 10.89 0.31
C ASP A 29 -6.48 11.24 0.76
N ASP A 30 -6.34 12.36 1.47
CA ASP A 30 -5.10 13.07 1.78
C ASP A 30 -4.13 12.29 2.72
N GLY A 31 -3.63 11.14 2.27
CA GLY A 31 -2.46 10.46 2.84
C GLY A 31 -1.19 11.27 2.55
N GLU A 32 -0.29 11.37 3.53
CA GLU A 32 0.86 12.29 3.49
C GLU A 32 1.92 11.98 2.39
N GLY A 33 1.71 10.97 1.53
CA GLY A 33 2.58 10.62 0.41
C GLY A 33 2.04 11.00 -0.97
N THR A 34 2.95 11.08 -1.95
CA THR A 34 2.57 11.31 -3.36
C THR A 34 2.14 9.98 -3.98
N PRO A 35 0.96 9.85 -4.60
CA PRO A 35 0.53 8.59 -5.19
C PRO A 35 1.42 8.17 -6.37
N ILE A 36 1.66 6.87 -6.51
CA ILE A 36 2.30 6.32 -7.72
C ILE A 36 1.30 6.43 -8.87
N THR A 37 1.77 6.84 -10.06
CA THR A 37 0.91 6.98 -11.25
C THR A 37 1.54 6.32 -12.49
N GLY A 38 0.74 6.17 -13.55
CA GLY A 38 1.19 5.66 -14.85
C GLY A 38 1.74 4.23 -14.83
N ASP A 39 2.76 3.97 -15.65
CA ASP A 39 3.40 2.65 -15.76
C ASP A 39 4.04 2.18 -14.44
N ALA A 40 4.52 3.12 -13.62
CA ALA A 40 5.11 2.79 -12.33
C ALA A 40 4.08 2.17 -11.39
N LEU A 41 2.85 2.71 -11.37
CA LEU A 41 1.75 2.17 -10.56
C LEU A 41 1.44 0.72 -10.96
N THR A 42 1.36 0.47 -12.27
CA THR A 42 1.07 -0.87 -12.79
C THR A 42 2.16 -1.87 -12.43
N LYS A 43 3.44 -1.50 -12.56
CA LYS A 43 4.58 -2.37 -12.22
C LYS A 43 4.67 -2.64 -10.73
N ALA A 44 4.57 -1.60 -9.91
CA ALA A 44 4.62 -1.71 -8.46
C ALA A 44 3.47 -2.58 -7.93
N THR A 45 2.25 -2.34 -8.42
CA THR A 45 1.05 -3.15 -8.09
C THR A 45 1.27 -4.62 -8.44
N LYS A 46 1.78 -4.90 -9.64
CA LYS A 46 2.05 -6.28 -10.07
C LYS A 46 3.05 -6.97 -9.15
N VAL A 47 4.19 -6.32 -8.86
CA VAL A 47 5.23 -6.88 -7.99
C VAL A 47 4.68 -7.16 -6.60
N ALA A 48 3.90 -6.23 -6.04
CA ALA A 48 3.33 -6.38 -4.70
C ALA A 48 2.30 -7.51 -4.63
N LEU A 49 1.42 -7.64 -5.63
CA LEU A 49 0.45 -8.73 -5.69
C LEU A 49 1.13 -10.09 -5.91
N ASP A 50 2.16 -10.16 -6.77
CA ASP A 50 2.94 -11.38 -6.97
C ASP A 50 3.67 -11.78 -5.67
N PHE A 51 4.22 -10.82 -4.94
CA PHE A 51 4.92 -11.06 -3.67
C PHE A 51 3.99 -11.53 -2.55
N THR A 52 2.81 -10.92 -2.44
CA THR A 52 1.84 -11.24 -1.38
C THR A 52 1.01 -12.49 -1.67
N GLY A 53 1.08 -13.02 -2.89
CA GLY A 53 0.22 -14.12 -3.34
C GLY A 53 -1.20 -13.69 -3.65
N GLY A 54 -1.41 -12.40 -3.92
CA GLY A 54 -2.71 -11.77 -4.16
C GLY A 54 -3.20 -10.92 -2.99
N GLY A 55 -4.39 -10.33 -3.16
CA GLY A 55 -4.97 -9.38 -2.22
C GLY A 55 -5.55 -8.18 -2.96
N THR A 56 -5.84 -7.12 -2.22
CA THR A 56 -6.33 -5.85 -2.75
C THR A 56 -5.31 -4.78 -2.44
N VAL A 57 -4.82 -4.08 -3.46
CA VAL A 57 -3.99 -2.88 -3.24
C VAL A 57 -4.88 -1.78 -2.68
N THR A 58 -4.51 -1.24 -1.52
CA THR A 58 -5.28 -0.23 -0.78
C THR A 58 -4.58 1.12 -0.71
N ALA A 59 -3.25 1.17 -0.87
CA ALA A 59 -2.50 2.41 -0.98
C ALA A 59 -1.24 2.24 -1.82
N THR A 60 -0.80 3.32 -2.48
CA THR A 60 0.46 3.36 -3.24
C THR A 60 1.08 4.73 -3.13
N GLU A 61 2.37 4.80 -2.81
CA GLU A 61 3.08 6.07 -2.63
C GLU A 61 4.48 6.04 -3.27
N VAL A 62 4.94 7.19 -3.76
CA VAL A 62 6.30 7.42 -4.26
C VAL A 62 7.04 8.37 -3.32
N GLY A 63 8.31 8.04 -3.07
CA GLY A 63 9.22 8.89 -2.31
C GLY A 63 9.15 8.65 -0.81
N ASP A 64 9.67 7.51 -0.38
CA ASP A 64 9.89 7.22 1.04
C ASP A 64 11.40 7.32 1.37
N GLU A 65 11.76 7.56 2.63
CA GLU A 65 13.16 7.79 3.03
C GLU A 65 14.02 6.53 2.85
N GLU A 66 13.39 5.34 2.89
CA GLU A 66 14.07 4.04 2.81
C GLU A 66 13.72 3.25 1.53
N SER A 67 12.77 3.72 0.72
CA SER A 67 12.35 3.06 -0.54
C SER A 67 11.82 4.06 -1.57
N HIS A 68 11.90 3.73 -2.85
CA HIS A 68 11.41 4.63 -3.89
C HIS A 68 9.90 4.55 -4.08
N TYR A 69 9.33 3.34 -3.95
CA TYR A 69 7.91 3.09 -4.04
C TYR A 69 7.44 2.24 -2.86
N GLN A 70 6.21 2.45 -2.42
CA GLN A 70 5.52 1.60 -1.48
C GLN A 70 4.15 1.19 -2.01
N VAL A 71 3.78 -0.06 -1.79
CA VAL A 71 2.46 -0.61 -2.12
C VAL A 71 1.91 -1.34 -0.90
N GLU A 72 0.75 -0.93 -0.44
CA GLU A 72 0.02 -1.59 0.64
C GLU A 72 -0.99 -2.57 0.05
N VAL A 73 -0.96 -3.82 0.52
CA VAL A 73 -1.88 -4.89 0.09
C VAL A 73 -2.64 -5.43 1.29
N THR A 74 -3.96 -5.31 1.25
CA THR A 74 -4.86 -5.99 2.19
C THR A 74 -5.16 -7.40 1.68
N LYS A 75 -4.85 -8.42 2.51
CA LYS A 75 -5.10 -9.83 2.21
C LYS A 75 -6.51 -10.24 2.62
N ALA A 76 -6.94 -11.42 2.16
CA ALA A 76 -8.27 -11.95 2.45
C ALA A 76 -8.54 -12.24 3.94
N ASP A 77 -7.49 -12.44 4.74
CA ASP A 77 -7.57 -12.60 6.19
C ASP A 77 -7.66 -11.26 6.94
N GLY A 78 -7.69 -10.13 6.21
CA GLY A 78 -7.70 -8.77 6.75
C GLY A 78 -6.34 -8.27 7.22
N SER A 79 -5.27 -9.08 7.10
CA SER A 79 -3.92 -8.59 7.34
C SER A 79 -3.48 -7.63 6.23
N VAL A 80 -2.67 -6.64 6.59
CA VAL A 80 -2.16 -5.63 5.67
C VAL A 80 -0.67 -5.87 5.47
N THR A 81 -0.18 -5.76 4.24
CA THR A 81 1.26 -5.89 3.93
C THR A 81 1.75 -4.72 3.12
N ASP A 82 2.67 -3.97 3.70
CA ASP A 82 3.49 -2.98 3.03
C ASP A 82 4.61 -3.67 2.25
N VAL A 83 4.75 -3.32 0.97
CA VAL A 83 5.82 -3.78 0.09
C VAL A 83 6.62 -2.57 -0.38
N ASN A 84 7.89 -2.50 0.02
CA ASN A 84 8.80 -1.42 -0.32
C ASN A 84 9.67 -1.82 -1.52
N LEU A 85 9.72 -0.97 -2.54
CA LEU A 85 10.45 -1.20 -3.79
C LEU A 85 11.48 -0.09 -4.04
N ASN A 86 12.58 -0.43 -4.70
CA ASN A 86 13.52 0.56 -5.24
C ASN A 86 13.07 1.08 -6.64
N GLN A 87 13.88 1.94 -7.26
CA GLN A 87 13.60 2.51 -8.59
C GLN A 87 13.46 1.46 -9.70
N ASP A 88 14.09 0.31 -9.52
CA ASP A 88 14.02 -0.84 -10.45
C ASP A 88 12.86 -1.79 -10.15
N PHE A 89 11.96 -1.42 -9.22
CA PHE A 89 10.84 -2.24 -8.73
C PHE A 89 11.29 -3.53 -8.04
N LEU A 90 12.52 -3.59 -7.52
CA LEU A 90 12.99 -4.69 -6.70
C LEU A 90 12.54 -4.48 -5.25
N ILE A 91 12.09 -5.56 -4.63
CA ILE A 91 11.66 -5.56 -3.22
C ILE A 91 12.88 -5.36 -2.34
N VAL A 92 12.86 -4.28 -1.57
CA VAL A 92 13.90 -3.94 -0.59
C VAL A 92 13.43 -4.15 0.84
N GLY A 93 12.13 -4.31 1.07
CA GLY A 93 11.56 -4.59 2.38
C GLY A 93 10.07 -4.90 2.31
N SER A 94 9.55 -5.50 3.38
CA SER A 94 8.12 -5.70 3.57
C SER A 94 7.77 -5.75 5.05
N LYS A 95 6.57 -5.30 5.40
CA LYS A 95 6.03 -5.40 6.75
C LYS A 95 4.59 -5.88 6.68
N THR A 96 4.23 -6.87 7.49
CA THR A 96 2.85 -7.37 7.59
C THR A 96 2.31 -7.07 8.97
N GLU A 97 1.11 -6.49 9.01
CA GLU A 97 0.38 -6.20 10.24
C GLU A 97 -0.91 -7.03 10.30
N PRO A 98 -1.26 -7.59 11.46
CA PRO A 98 -2.51 -8.32 11.62
C PRO A 98 -3.73 -7.39 11.50
N PRO A 99 -4.92 -7.92 11.17
CA PRO A 99 -6.15 -7.14 11.10
C PRO A 99 -6.41 -6.40 12.42
N GLY A 100 -6.88 -5.15 12.33
CA GLY A 100 -7.19 -4.32 13.50
C GLY A 100 -5.96 -3.80 14.25
N SER A 101 -4.81 -3.71 13.56
CA SER A 101 -3.61 -3.04 14.09
C SER A 101 -3.66 -1.52 13.87
N ASP A 102 -4.85 -0.92 13.89
CA ASP A 102 -5.03 0.51 14.12
C ASP A 102 -4.73 0.80 15.60
N ASN A 103 -3.45 0.82 15.97
CA ASN A 103 -3.08 1.22 17.32
C ASN A 103 -3.41 2.71 17.50
N GLU A 104 -4.56 2.90 18.14
CA GLU A 104 -4.95 3.89 19.14
C GLU A 104 -4.01 5.11 19.29
N PRO A 105 -4.55 6.35 19.30
CA PRO A 105 -3.80 7.51 19.75
C PRO A 105 -3.22 7.24 21.13
N ASP A 106 -1.94 7.59 21.33
CA ASP A 106 -1.22 7.52 22.60
C ASP A 106 -2.16 7.74 23.78
N ALA A 107 -2.50 6.68 24.52
CA ALA A 107 -3.10 6.85 25.83
C ALA A 107 -2.09 7.67 26.65
N PRO A 108 -2.40 8.91 27.09
CA PRO A 108 -1.50 9.58 28.00
C PRO A 108 -1.55 8.80 29.31
N GLY A 109 -0.50 8.02 29.56
CA GLY A 109 -0.27 7.43 30.86
C GLY A 109 -0.09 8.56 31.87
N ASN A 110 -1.06 8.71 32.78
CA ASN A 110 -0.84 8.82 34.22
C ASN A 110 -2.17 8.81 35.00
#